data_AF-A0A2K5D0P6-F1
#
_entry.id   AF-A0A2K5D0P6-F1
#
_cell.length_a   1.000
_cell.length_b   1.000
_cell.length_c   1.000
_cell.angle_alpha   90.00
_cell.angle_beta   90.00
_cell.angle_gamma   90.00
#
_symmetry.space_group_name_H-M   'P 1'
#
loop_
_entity.id
_entity.type
_entity.pdbx_description
1 polymer ?
#
loop_
_entity_poly.entity_id
_entity_poly.type
_entity_poly.pdbx_seq_one_letter_code
_entity_poly.pdbx_strand_id
1 'polypeptide(L)'
;MRGDIIVFQKSDPENDNSKLPTTKEYFRDFYHRVDVIFCDKTIPSDPGFVVTLSNRMNYFQVAQTVAQRLKTDPMLLQFFKSQGYRDGMAPLRHNYEDFENWQSFKCIWLNSQFREEEIMLYPDKHGYVQDLLEECKKAVEPGEKASGKLRLLEIVSYKITGVYQENEPLECLSPATSRYKEKEMLVTVAHFHKEVFGIFGIPFLLRIHHSEHFQEVMKRIQSLLDIQEKEFKKFKSAVGVMGQHQYINEDEYEVNLKDFESQPINMLSHFNKAPKSHRYTDLGKAIKIHN
;
A
#
# COMPACT_ATOMS: atom_id res chain seq x y z
N MET A 1 -5.91 42.50 55.73
CA MET A 1 -5.28 41.17 55.48
C MET A 1 -5.96 40.16 56.42
N ARG A 2 -6.93 39.40 55.92
CA ARG A 2 -7.51 38.24 56.64
C ARG A 2 -7.78 37.18 55.59
N GLY A 3 -6.87 36.21 55.48
CA GLY A 3 -6.94 35.15 54.46
C GLY A 3 -5.59 34.55 54.03
N ASP A 4 -4.45 35.08 54.48
CA ASP A 4 -3.15 34.56 54.09
C ASP A 4 -2.90 33.18 54.70
N ILE A 5 -2.51 32.21 53.85
CA ILE A 5 -2.19 30.84 54.25
C ILE A 5 -0.67 30.68 54.21
N ILE A 6 -0.08 30.37 55.36
CA ILE A 6 1.35 30.04 55.50
C ILE A 6 1.46 28.52 55.59
N VAL A 7 2.24 27.92 54.69
CA VAL A 7 2.45 26.46 54.66
C VAL A 7 3.91 26.16 55.01
N PHE A 8 4.12 25.24 55.95
CA PHE A 8 5.44 24.83 56.44
C PHE A 8 5.62 23.32 56.28
N GLN A 9 6.87 22.87 56.16
CA GLN A 9 7.25 21.47 56.16
C GLN A 9 8.42 21.24 57.12
N LYS A 10 8.60 20.01 57.61
CA LYS A 10 9.79 19.66 58.40
C LYS A 10 11.03 19.72 57.50
N SER A 11 12.14 20.25 58.03
CA SER A 11 13.44 20.25 57.35
C SER A 11 14.18 18.96 57.65
N ASP A 12 13.82 17.89 56.94
CA ASP A 12 14.31 16.53 57.14
C ASP A 12 15.01 16.02 55.87
N PRO A 13 16.21 15.42 55.97
CA PRO A 13 16.88 14.78 54.83
C PRO A 13 16.04 13.67 54.18
N GLU A 14 15.13 13.02 54.91
CA GLU A 14 14.26 11.98 54.35
C GLU A 14 13.25 12.51 53.32
N ASN A 15 13.02 13.84 53.27
CA ASN A 15 12.13 14.45 52.28
C ASN A 15 12.58 14.18 50.84
N ASP A 16 13.88 14.03 50.59
CA ASP A 16 14.42 13.76 49.25
C ASP A 16 14.03 12.37 48.70
N ASN A 17 13.58 11.46 49.58
CA ASN A 17 13.05 10.15 49.18
C ASN A 17 11.59 10.24 48.68
N SER A 18 10.91 11.35 48.92
CA SER A 18 9.54 11.59 48.44
C SER A 18 9.57 11.97 46.96
N LYS A 19 8.53 11.56 46.21
CA LYS A 19 8.31 12.04 44.84
C LYS A 19 8.10 13.57 44.79
N LEU A 20 7.65 14.16 45.90
CA LEU A 20 7.40 15.60 46.06
C LEU A 20 8.07 16.08 47.37
N PRO A 21 9.39 16.35 47.36
CA PRO A 21 10.16 16.70 48.56
C PRO A 21 9.75 18.00 49.23
N THR A 22 9.17 18.94 48.48
CA THR A 22 8.79 20.25 49.01
C THR A 22 7.31 20.59 48.84
N THR A 23 6.79 21.41 49.76
CA THR A 23 5.46 22.02 49.67
C THR A 23 5.28 22.79 48.36
N LYS A 24 6.34 23.45 47.89
CA LYS A 24 6.34 24.14 46.60
C LYS A 24 6.10 23.16 45.44
N GLU A 25 6.73 22.00 45.48
CA GLU A 25 6.57 20.97 44.46
C GLU A 25 5.23 20.26 44.56
N TYR A 26 4.72 20.07 45.78
CA TYR A 26 3.36 19.58 46.00
C TYR A 26 2.31 20.49 45.35
N PHE A 27 2.33 21.79 45.64
CA PHE A 27 1.37 22.72 45.03
C PHE A 27 1.58 22.87 43.52
N ARG A 28 2.82 22.74 43.05
CA ARG A 28 3.11 22.71 41.62
C ARG A 28 2.52 21.46 40.95
N ASP A 29 2.68 20.27 41.53
CA ASP A 29 2.06 19.04 41.03
C ASP A 29 0.53 19.14 41.07
N PHE A 30 -0.01 19.60 42.20
CA PHE A 30 -1.44 19.78 42.42
C PHE A 30 -2.07 20.71 41.39
N TYR A 31 -1.43 21.85 41.08
CA TYR A 31 -1.93 22.79 40.09
C TYR A 31 -2.01 22.19 38.67
N HIS A 32 -1.10 21.28 38.33
CA HIS A 32 -1.07 20.65 37.01
C HIS A 32 -1.81 19.30 36.97
N ARG A 33 -2.36 18.85 38.10
CA ARG A 33 -3.06 17.57 38.20
C ARG A 33 -4.36 17.59 37.40
N VAL A 34 -4.58 16.54 36.62
CA VAL A 34 -5.79 16.35 35.82
C VAL A 34 -6.23 14.89 35.92
N ASP A 35 -7.51 14.66 36.14
CA ASP A 35 -8.09 13.32 36.05
C ASP A 35 -8.59 13.09 34.62
N VAL A 36 -8.11 12.01 34.00
CA VAL A 36 -8.45 11.64 32.62
C VAL A 36 -9.11 10.26 32.63
N ILE A 37 -10.23 10.12 31.94
CA ILE A 37 -10.89 8.83 31.72
C ILE A 37 -10.26 8.20 30.46
N PHE A 38 -9.72 7.00 30.61
CA PHE A 38 -9.23 6.18 29.51
C PHE A 38 -10.26 5.10 29.20
N CYS A 39 -10.70 5.03 27.94
CA CYS A 39 -11.62 4.00 27.45
C CYS A 39 -10.90 3.11 26.43
N ASP A 40 -11.09 1.80 26.53
CA ASP A 40 -10.73 0.84 25.49
C ASP A 40 -11.70 0.99 24.31
N LYS A 41 -11.14 1.38 23.18
CA LYS A 41 -11.92 1.65 22.00
C LYS A 41 -12.44 0.40 21.29
N THR A 42 -11.88 -0.78 21.56
CA THR A 42 -12.38 -2.05 21.02
C THR A 42 -13.66 -2.50 21.68
N ILE A 43 -13.95 -1.97 22.87
CA ILE A 43 -15.11 -2.32 23.68
C ILE A 43 -16.18 -1.25 23.47
N PRO A 44 -17.29 -1.57 22.78
CA PRO A 44 -18.38 -0.61 22.60
C PRO A 44 -18.95 -0.20 23.96
N SER A 45 -19.08 1.11 24.18
CA SER A 45 -19.59 1.67 25.44
C SER A 45 -18.76 1.33 26.68
N ASP A 46 -17.44 1.19 26.54
CA ASP A 46 -16.56 1.02 27.69
C ASP A 46 -16.70 2.18 28.68
N PRO A 47 -17.08 1.92 29.95
CA PRO A 47 -17.09 2.96 30.98
C PRO A 47 -15.71 3.56 31.25
N GLY A 48 -14.65 2.86 30.85
CA GLY A 48 -13.27 3.29 31.04
C GLY A 48 -12.83 3.31 32.49
N PHE A 49 -11.66 3.86 32.73
CA PHE A 49 -11.10 4.04 34.06
C PHE A 49 -10.41 5.40 34.19
N VAL A 50 -10.49 5.98 35.40
CA VAL A 50 -9.87 7.26 35.70
C VAL A 50 -8.40 7.06 36.07
N VAL A 51 -7.52 7.87 35.49
CA VAL A 51 -6.12 8.01 35.87
C VAL A 51 -5.81 9.47 36.16
N THR A 52 -5.20 9.71 37.32
CA THR A 52 -4.69 11.03 37.70
C THR A 52 -3.33 11.26 37.05
N LEU A 53 -3.25 12.24 36.17
CA LEU A 53 -2.06 12.64 35.40
C LEU A 53 -1.67 14.09 35.73
N SER A 54 -0.59 14.56 35.11
CA SER A 54 -0.17 15.97 35.15
C SER A 54 -0.13 16.54 33.74
N ASN A 55 -0.62 17.77 33.57
CA ASN A 55 -0.57 18.52 32.30
C ASN A 55 0.86 18.79 31.78
N ARG A 56 1.88 18.46 32.57
CA ARG A 56 3.30 18.55 32.19
C ARG A 56 3.89 17.23 31.72
N MET A 57 3.13 16.13 31.79
CA MET A 57 3.61 14.82 31.36
C MET A 57 3.81 14.78 29.85
N ASN A 58 4.90 14.17 29.42
CA ASN A 58 5.10 13.80 28.02
C ASN A 58 4.39 12.47 27.70
N TYR A 59 4.37 12.11 26.41
CA TYR A 59 3.70 10.88 25.94
C TYR A 59 4.15 9.63 26.71
N PHE A 60 5.45 9.45 26.89
CA PHE A 60 6.01 8.27 27.55
C PHE A 60 5.58 8.15 29.02
N GLN A 61 5.54 9.27 29.75
CA GLN A 61 5.08 9.29 31.14
C GLN A 61 3.59 8.96 31.27
N VAL A 62 2.76 9.43 30.33
CA VAL A 62 1.34 9.05 30.26
C VAL A 62 1.21 7.56 29.96
N ALA A 63 1.94 7.06 28.94
CA ALA A 63 1.93 5.66 28.56
C ALA A 63 2.34 4.74 29.72
N GLN A 64 3.42 5.06 30.44
CA GLN A 64 3.85 4.32 31.62
C GLN A 64 2.77 4.25 32.70
N THR A 65 2.12 5.38 33.00
CA THR A 65 1.10 5.46 34.05
C THR A 65 -0.13 4.61 33.71
N VAL A 66 -0.58 4.67 32.45
CA VAL A 66 -1.73 3.88 31.97
C VAL A 66 -1.36 2.39 31.87
N ALA A 67 -0.18 2.07 31.36
CA ALA A 67 0.33 0.70 31.25
C ALA A 67 0.44 0.01 32.60
N GLN A 68 0.91 0.72 33.63
CA GLN A 68 0.93 0.21 35.00
C GLN A 68 -0.47 -0.15 35.51
N ARG A 69 -1.49 0.65 35.15
CA ARG A 69 -2.89 0.38 35.51
C ARG A 69 -3.46 -0.84 34.79
N LEU A 70 -3.07 -1.03 33.52
CA LEU A 70 -3.50 -2.14 32.66
C LEU A 70 -2.62 -3.40 32.79
N LYS A 71 -1.51 -3.32 33.50
CA LYS A 71 -0.49 -4.39 33.63
C LYS A 71 0.03 -4.88 32.27
N THR A 72 0.32 -3.93 31.38
CA THR A 72 0.88 -4.18 30.05
C THR A 72 2.16 -3.39 29.83
N ASP A 73 2.84 -3.63 28.72
CA ASP A 73 3.99 -2.84 28.28
C ASP A 73 3.51 -1.47 27.72
N PRO A 74 4.09 -0.33 28.15
CA PRO A 74 3.78 0.99 27.60
C PRO A 74 3.92 1.10 26.08
N MET A 75 4.80 0.33 25.46
CA MET A 75 5.04 0.34 24.00
C MET A 75 3.93 -0.33 23.19
N LEU A 76 3.06 -1.10 23.84
CA LEU A 76 1.90 -1.75 23.24
C LEU A 76 0.63 -0.89 23.34
N LEU A 77 0.71 0.31 23.93
CA LEU A 77 -0.41 1.24 24.05
C LEU A 77 -0.37 2.31 22.97
N GLN A 78 -1.50 2.49 22.28
CA GLN A 78 -1.74 3.62 21.39
C GLN A 78 -2.80 4.55 21.98
N PHE A 79 -2.45 5.83 22.11
CA PHE A 79 -3.39 6.87 22.49
C PHE A 79 -3.91 7.61 21.27
N PHE A 80 -5.19 7.94 21.29
CA PHE A 80 -5.83 8.72 20.24
C PHE A 80 -6.05 10.15 20.73
N LYS A 81 -5.73 11.13 19.87
CA LYS A 81 -6.11 12.52 20.14
C LYS A 81 -7.62 12.61 20.12
N SER A 82 -8.17 13.43 21.01
CA SER A 82 -9.60 13.79 20.98
C SER A 82 -9.91 14.44 19.62
N GLN A 83 -10.65 13.74 18.78
CA GLN A 83 -11.27 14.33 17.60
C GLN A 83 -12.51 15.06 18.11
N GLY A 84 -12.47 16.39 18.12
CA GLY A 84 -13.68 17.17 18.37
C GLY A 84 -14.80 16.66 17.45
N TYR A 85 -15.90 16.20 18.05
CA TYR A 85 -17.11 15.72 17.39
C TYR A 85 -16.87 14.89 16.11
N ARG A 86 -16.20 13.73 16.22
CA ARG A 86 -16.42 12.54 15.37
C ARG A 86 -15.57 11.39 15.90
N ASP A 87 -16.19 10.23 16.04
CA ASP A 87 -15.63 9.04 16.68
C ASP A 87 -15.04 8.06 15.64
N GLY A 88 -14.06 7.26 16.07
CA GLY A 88 -13.70 5.97 15.44
C GLY A 88 -12.36 5.85 14.68
N MET A 89 -11.30 5.32 15.32
CA MET A 89 -10.18 4.54 14.75
C MET A 89 -9.58 3.58 15.80
N ALA A 90 -9.33 2.30 15.46
CA ALA A 90 -9.02 1.15 16.34
C ALA A 90 -7.56 1.06 16.86
N PRO A 91 -7.28 0.36 17.99
CA PRO A 91 -5.92 0.20 18.56
C PRO A 91 -5.02 -0.78 17.81
N LEU A 92 -3.70 -0.56 17.94
CA LEU A 92 -2.63 -1.30 17.26
C LEU A 92 -2.28 -2.63 17.92
N ARG A 93 -1.86 -3.59 17.10
CA ARG A 93 -1.28 -4.88 17.51
C ARG A 93 0.26 -4.88 17.58
N HIS A 94 0.90 -3.74 17.32
CA HIS A 94 2.35 -3.58 17.13
C HIS A 94 2.89 -2.36 17.88
N ASN A 95 4.21 -2.27 18.08
CA ASN A 95 4.85 -1.21 18.88
C ASN A 95 4.70 0.17 18.22
N TYR A 96 4.66 1.23 19.04
CA TYR A 96 4.47 2.62 18.59
C TYR A 96 5.56 3.11 17.62
N GLU A 97 6.83 2.73 17.85
CA GLU A 97 7.96 3.12 16.98
C GLU A 97 7.87 2.51 15.57
N ASP A 98 7.30 1.29 15.44
CA ASP A 98 7.08 0.65 14.15
C ASP A 98 6.01 1.41 13.33
N PHE A 99 4.98 1.94 14.00
CA PHE A 99 3.88 2.64 13.34
C PHE A 99 4.25 4.03 12.81
N GLU A 100 5.17 4.76 13.44
CA GLU A 100 5.69 6.03 12.88
C GLU A 100 6.56 5.79 11.62
N ASN A 101 7.09 4.59 11.47
CA ASN A 101 7.91 4.19 10.32
C ASN A 101 7.11 3.49 9.23
N TRP A 102 5.94 2.92 9.54
CA TRP A 102 5.10 2.31 8.52
C TRP A 102 4.38 3.34 7.65
N GLN A 103 4.39 3.08 6.35
CA GLN A 103 3.64 3.83 5.37
C GLN A 103 2.52 2.97 4.80
N SER A 104 1.30 3.50 4.74
CA SER A 104 0.23 2.83 4.02
C SER A 104 0.54 2.80 2.52
N PHE A 105 0.71 1.60 1.97
CA PHE A 105 0.97 1.37 0.56
C PHE A 105 -0.27 0.69 -0.06
N LYS A 106 -1.07 1.46 -0.79
CA LYS A 106 -2.25 0.94 -1.50
C LYS A 106 -1.83 0.48 -2.90
N CYS A 107 -2.08 -0.78 -3.24
CA CYS A 107 -1.78 -1.33 -4.56
C CYS A 107 -2.81 -2.38 -5.00
N ILE A 108 -2.61 -2.95 -6.19
CA ILE A 108 -3.44 -4.00 -6.76
C ILE A 108 -2.69 -5.33 -6.68
N TRP A 109 -3.34 -6.33 -6.09
CA TRP A 109 -2.95 -7.72 -6.14
C TRP A 109 -3.59 -8.39 -7.36
N LEU A 110 -2.77 -9.02 -8.20
CA LEU A 110 -3.24 -9.85 -9.31
C LEU A 110 -3.19 -11.32 -8.86
N ASN A 111 -4.36 -11.91 -8.62
CA ASN A 111 -4.44 -13.27 -8.07
C ASN A 111 -4.21 -14.36 -9.14
N SER A 112 -4.19 -15.62 -8.72
CA SER A 112 -3.93 -16.77 -9.61
C SER A 112 -4.98 -16.97 -10.71
N GLN A 113 -6.16 -16.40 -10.56
CA GLN A 113 -7.27 -16.42 -11.52
C GLN A 113 -7.24 -15.20 -12.44
N PHE A 114 -6.14 -14.44 -12.43
CA PHE A 114 -5.95 -13.25 -13.24
C PHE A 114 -6.98 -12.14 -12.98
N ARG A 115 -7.37 -11.97 -11.72
CA ARG A 115 -8.29 -10.92 -11.25
C ARG A 115 -7.58 -9.92 -10.35
N GLU A 116 -8.00 -8.66 -10.44
CA GLU A 116 -7.49 -7.55 -9.65
C GLU A 116 -8.23 -7.45 -8.31
N GLU A 117 -7.47 -7.37 -7.22
CA GLU A 117 -7.96 -7.13 -5.86
C GLU A 117 -7.21 -5.94 -5.26
N GLU A 118 -7.92 -4.99 -4.66
CA GLU A 118 -7.25 -3.89 -3.94
C GLU A 118 -6.69 -4.42 -2.61
N ILE A 119 -5.41 -4.12 -2.34
CA ILE A 119 -4.74 -4.48 -1.10
C ILE A 119 -4.05 -3.26 -0.49
N MET A 120 -4.04 -3.20 0.84
CA MET A 120 -3.34 -2.18 1.61
C MET A 120 -2.27 -2.87 2.45
N LEU A 121 -1.02 -2.50 2.20
CA LEU A 121 0.18 -3.02 2.86
C LEU A 121 0.80 -1.92 3.72
N TYR A 122 1.61 -2.32 4.70
CA TYR A 122 2.23 -1.38 5.66
C TYR A 122 3.73 -1.66 5.82
N PRO A 123 4.54 -1.53 4.75
CA PRO A 123 5.99 -1.65 4.87
C PRO A 123 6.59 -0.45 5.62
N ASP A 124 7.85 -0.59 6.04
CA ASP A 124 8.66 0.53 6.50
C ASP A 124 8.86 1.56 5.36
N LYS A 125 8.65 2.85 5.66
CA LYS A 125 8.79 3.97 4.73
C LYS A 125 10.20 4.10 4.14
N HIS A 126 11.21 3.68 4.90
CA HIS A 126 12.62 3.64 4.47
C HIS A 126 13.04 2.25 3.96
N GLY A 127 12.07 1.33 3.82
CA GLY A 127 12.30 -0.01 3.32
C GLY A 127 12.49 -0.08 1.81
N TYR A 128 12.59 -1.32 1.33
CA TYR A 128 12.83 -1.68 -0.06
C TYR A 128 11.65 -2.45 -0.66
N VAL A 129 11.64 -2.58 -1.98
CA VAL A 129 10.62 -3.35 -2.72
C VAL A 129 10.51 -4.79 -2.20
N GLN A 130 11.61 -5.44 -1.81
CA GLN A 130 11.58 -6.78 -1.22
C GLN A 130 10.68 -6.84 0.03
N ASP A 131 10.71 -5.81 0.87
CA ASP A 131 9.95 -5.77 2.13
C ASP A 131 8.45 -5.67 1.82
N LEU A 132 8.09 -4.85 0.83
CA LEU A 132 6.72 -4.76 0.32
C LEU A 132 6.23 -6.10 -0.26
N LEU A 133 7.08 -6.83 -1.00
CA LEU A 133 6.73 -8.14 -1.55
C LEU A 133 6.56 -9.19 -0.45
N GLU A 134 7.36 -9.15 0.61
CA GLU A 134 7.20 -10.03 1.76
C GLU A 134 5.90 -9.74 2.54
N GLU A 135 5.57 -8.47 2.76
CA GLU A 135 4.29 -8.08 3.37
C GLU A 135 3.10 -8.55 2.52
N CYS A 136 3.18 -8.37 1.19
CA CYS A 136 2.17 -8.89 0.27
C CYS A 136 2.02 -10.41 0.40
N LYS A 137 3.14 -11.15 0.45
CA LYS A 137 3.14 -12.61 0.57
C LYS A 137 2.53 -13.12 1.87
N LYS A 138 2.61 -12.35 2.96
CA LYS A 138 1.94 -12.68 4.24
C LYS A 138 0.42 -12.43 4.18
N ALA A 139 0.00 -11.49 3.35
CA ALA A 139 -1.40 -11.06 3.25
C ALA A 139 -2.22 -11.85 2.21
N VAL A 140 -1.57 -12.60 1.31
CA VAL A 140 -2.24 -13.31 0.20
C VAL A 140 -1.97 -14.81 0.22
N GLU A 141 -2.93 -15.59 -0.27
CA GLU A 141 -2.73 -17.03 -0.47
C GLU A 141 -1.92 -17.29 -1.75
N PRO A 142 -0.79 -18.04 -1.68
CA PRO A 142 -0.05 -18.40 -2.87
C PRO A 142 -0.84 -19.42 -3.71
N GLY A 143 -0.84 -19.25 -5.03
CA GLY A 143 -1.45 -20.24 -5.92
C GLY A 143 -0.72 -21.60 -5.86
N GLU A 144 -1.48 -22.70 -5.88
CA GLU A 144 -0.98 -24.08 -5.69
C GLU A 144 0.15 -24.51 -6.67
N LYS A 145 0.26 -23.86 -7.82
CA LYS A 145 1.28 -24.13 -8.87
C LYS A 145 2.23 -22.95 -9.11
N ALA A 146 2.25 -21.97 -8.22
CA ALA A 146 3.04 -20.75 -8.40
C ALA A 146 4.51 -20.94 -8.01
N SER A 147 5.38 -20.07 -8.55
CA SER A 147 6.81 -20.03 -8.21
C SER A 147 7.08 -19.57 -6.77
N GLY A 148 6.08 -19.03 -6.07
CA GLY A 148 6.22 -18.42 -4.75
C GLY A 148 7.04 -17.11 -4.72
N LYS A 149 7.41 -16.58 -5.90
CA LYS A 149 8.13 -15.31 -6.09
C LYS A 149 7.19 -14.25 -6.65
N LEU A 150 7.11 -13.12 -5.97
CA LEU A 150 6.31 -11.97 -6.38
C LEU A 150 7.17 -10.96 -7.16
N ARG A 151 6.52 -10.01 -7.83
CA ARG A 151 7.17 -8.88 -8.50
C ARG A 151 6.27 -7.65 -8.40
N LEU A 152 6.87 -6.47 -8.35
CA LEU A 152 6.17 -5.20 -8.38
C LEU A 152 6.23 -4.61 -9.79
N LEU A 153 5.08 -4.24 -10.34
CA LEU A 153 4.94 -3.66 -11.67
C LEU A 153 4.41 -2.22 -11.55
N GLU A 154 4.97 -1.33 -12.35
CA GLU A 154 4.39 -0.01 -12.58
C GLU A 154 3.45 -0.07 -13.78
N ILE A 155 2.21 0.39 -13.60
CA ILE A 155 1.20 0.43 -14.66
C ILE A 155 0.69 1.86 -14.81
N VAL A 156 0.83 2.40 -16.03
CA VAL A 156 0.29 3.71 -16.40
C VAL A 156 -0.55 3.54 -17.66
N SER A 157 -1.80 4.02 -17.63
CA SER A 157 -2.72 3.96 -18.77
C SER A 157 -2.87 2.54 -19.35
N TYR A 158 -3.06 1.54 -18.46
CA TYR A 158 -3.20 0.12 -18.82
C TYR A 158 -1.98 -0.49 -19.54
N LYS A 159 -0.79 0.09 -19.36
CA LYS A 159 0.49 -0.43 -19.86
C LYS A 159 1.47 -0.60 -18.73
N ILE A 160 2.22 -1.70 -18.76
CA ILE A 160 3.35 -1.88 -17.86
C ILE A 160 4.47 -0.96 -18.34
N THR A 161 4.79 0.05 -17.52
CA THR A 161 5.89 1.00 -17.78
C THR A 161 7.19 0.56 -17.12
N GLY A 162 7.09 -0.30 -16.11
CA GLY A 162 8.23 -0.62 -15.25
C GLY A 162 8.12 -1.95 -14.52
N VAL A 163 9.28 -2.57 -14.28
CA VAL A 163 9.43 -3.71 -13.37
C VAL A 163 10.47 -3.35 -12.32
N TYR A 164 10.02 -3.18 -11.08
CA TYR A 164 10.90 -2.79 -9.97
C TYR A 164 11.76 -3.96 -9.49
N GLN A 165 13.01 -3.66 -9.17
CA GLN A 165 13.92 -4.63 -8.55
C GLN A 165 13.73 -4.69 -7.04
N GLU A 166 13.97 -5.87 -6.45
CA GLU A 166 13.80 -6.13 -5.01
C GLU A 166 14.62 -5.17 -4.12
N ASN A 167 15.77 -4.69 -4.62
CA ASN A 167 16.70 -3.80 -3.91
C ASN A 167 16.44 -2.30 -4.12
N GLU A 168 15.31 -1.92 -4.74
CA GLU A 168 14.95 -0.51 -4.90
C GLU A 168 14.28 0.05 -3.64
N PRO A 169 14.61 1.28 -3.20
CA PRO A 169 13.99 1.90 -2.04
C PRO A 169 12.56 2.35 -2.33
N LEU A 170 11.65 2.18 -1.37
CA LEU A 170 10.24 2.57 -1.54
C LEU A 170 10.04 4.09 -1.65
N GLU A 171 10.95 4.90 -1.10
CA GLU A 171 10.92 6.36 -1.21
C GLU A 171 11.21 6.86 -2.64
N CYS A 172 11.95 6.07 -3.43
CA CYS A 172 12.44 6.48 -4.74
C CYS A 172 12.35 5.29 -5.71
N LEU A 173 11.13 4.95 -6.09
CA LEU A 173 10.83 3.90 -7.05
C LEU A 173 11.28 4.33 -8.45
N SER A 174 12.27 3.64 -9.02
CA SER A 174 12.83 3.94 -10.34
C SER A 174 12.85 2.67 -11.18
N PRO A 175 11.80 2.40 -11.96
CA PRO A 175 11.62 1.09 -12.56
C PRO A 175 12.74 0.75 -13.55
N ALA A 176 13.17 -0.51 -13.52
CA ALA A 176 14.09 -1.04 -14.52
C ALA A 176 13.35 -1.49 -15.79
N THR A 177 14.04 -1.42 -16.92
CA THR A 177 13.58 -2.00 -18.19
C THR A 177 13.67 -3.53 -18.14
N SER A 178 12.75 -4.20 -18.85
CA SER A 178 12.67 -5.66 -18.98
C SER A 178 14.03 -6.31 -19.26
N ARG A 179 14.33 -7.39 -18.52
CA ARG A 179 15.60 -8.13 -18.65
C ARG A 179 15.59 -9.03 -19.88
N TYR A 180 16.52 -8.80 -20.80
CA TYR A 180 16.83 -9.68 -21.92
C TYR A 180 17.82 -10.78 -21.49
N LYS A 181 17.63 -12.00 -21.98
CA LYS A 181 18.62 -13.07 -21.97
C LYS A 181 18.82 -13.58 -23.40
N GLU A 182 19.98 -14.15 -23.70
CA GLU A 182 20.39 -14.51 -25.08
C GLU A 182 19.38 -15.30 -25.92
N LYS A 183 18.48 -16.09 -25.32
CA LYS A 183 17.46 -16.90 -26.01
C LYS A 183 16.03 -16.69 -25.52
N GLU A 184 15.81 -15.85 -24.52
CA GLU A 184 14.49 -15.61 -23.94
C GLU A 184 14.34 -14.14 -23.51
N MET A 185 13.15 -13.58 -23.71
CA MET A 185 12.82 -12.21 -23.31
C MET A 185 11.45 -12.18 -22.62
N LEU A 186 11.33 -11.33 -21.59
CA LEU A 186 10.03 -10.94 -21.07
C LEU A 186 9.56 -9.67 -21.78
N VAL A 187 8.41 -9.76 -22.43
CA VAL A 187 7.80 -8.65 -23.14
C VAL A 187 6.50 -8.21 -22.47
N THR A 188 6.20 -6.93 -22.54
CA THR A 188 4.94 -6.37 -22.05
C THR A 188 3.86 -6.57 -23.10
N VAL A 189 2.66 -6.95 -22.64
CA VAL A 189 1.48 -7.13 -23.47
C VAL A 189 0.35 -6.27 -22.93
N ALA A 190 -0.32 -5.53 -23.82
CA ALA A 190 -1.48 -4.71 -23.50
C ALA A 190 -2.62 -4.97 -24.48
N HIS A 191 -3.87 -4.75 -24.05
CA HIS A 191 -5.03 -4.92 -24.93
C HIS A 191 -5.43 -3.59 -25.55
N PHE A 192 -5.85 -3.59 -26.81
CA PHE A 192 -6.34 -2.38 -27.49
C PHE A 192 -7.50 -2.66 -28.44
N HIS A 193 -8.25 -1.61 -28.76
CA HIS A 193 -9.34 -1.66 -29.72
C HIS A 193 -9.20 -0.60 -30.81
N LYS A 194 -9.03 -1.05 -32.07
CA LYS A 194 -8.87 -0.23 -33.30
C LYS A 194 -7.61 0.63 -33.34
N GLU A 195 -7.42 1.49 -32.34
CA GLU A 195 -6.35 2.48 -32.27
C GLU A 195 -5.39 2.16 -31.13
N VAL A 196 -4.11 2.45 -31.32
CA VAL A 196 -3.02 2.17 -30.35
C VAL A 196 -3.21 2.87 -29.00
N PHE A 197 -4.02 3.94 -28.97
CA PHE A 197 -4.38 4.66 -27.75
C PHE A 197 -5.67 4.14 -27.10
N GLY A 198 -6.44 3.30 -27.79
CA GLY A 198 -7.65 2.65 -27.27
C GLY A 198 -7.33 1.46 -26.38
N ILE A 199 -6.41 1.62 -25.44
CA ILE A 199 -5.87 0.56 -24.57
C ILE A 199 -6.85 0.31 -23.41
N PHE A 200 -7.01 -0.94 -23.00
CA PHE A 200 -7.87 -1.33 -21.89
C PHE A 200 -7.39 -2.65 -21.25
N GLY A 201 -8.10 -3.08 -20.20
CA GLY A 201 -7.89 -4.40 -19.59
C GLY A 201 -6.62 -4.48 -18.73
N ILE A 202 -6.24 -5.70 -18.39
CA ILE A 202 -5.13 -5.97 -17.48
C ILE A 202 -3.88 -6.28 -18.32
N PRO A 203 -2.84 -5.43 -18.32
CA PRO A 203 -1.61 -5.74 -19.04
C PRO A 203 -0.82 -6.84 -18.31
N PHE A 204 0.02 -7.56 -19.04
CA PHE A 204 0.82 -8.64 -18.46
C PHE A 204 2.18 -8.82 -19.12
N LEU A 205 3.06 -9.54 -18.43
CA LEU A 205 4.35 -9.95 -18.96
C LEU A 205 4.23 -11.33 -19.61
N LEU A 206 4.72 -11.45 -20.83
CA LEU A 206 4.77 -12.69 -21.59
C LEU A 206 6.22 -13.07 -21.84
N ARG A 207 6.56 -14.33 -21.56
CA ARG A 207 7.87 -14.87 -21.94
C ARG A 207 7.84 -15.29 -23.39
N ILE A 208 8.80 -14.85 -24.19
CA ILE A 208 9.01 -15.30 -25.56
C ILE A 208 10.42 -15.87 -25.75
N HIS A 209 10.57 -16.79 -26.71
CA HIS A 209 11.82 -17.46 -27.05
C HIS A 209 12.20 -17.16 -28.50
N HIS A 210 13.51 -17.03 -28.76
CA HIS A 210 13.99 -16.86 -30.14
C HIS A 210 13.64 -18.08 -31.00
N SER A 211 13.20 -17.84 -32.22
CA SER A 211 12.79 -18.88 -33.21
C SER A 211 11.61 -19.76 -32.76
N GLU A 212 10.82 -19.33 -31.77
CA GLU A 212 9.57 -20.04 -31.47
C GLU A 212 8.47 -19.64 -32.46
N HIS A 213 7.63 -20.59 -32.86
CA HIS A 213 6.46 -20.29 -33.68
C HIS A 213 5.46 -19.44 -32.90
N PHE A 214 4.93 -18.40 -33.53
CA PHE A 214 4.02 -17.48 -32.88
C PHE A 214 2.69 -18.13 -32.45
N GLN A 215 2.28 -19.22 -33.11
CA GLN A 215 1.13 -20.02 -32.66
C GLN A 215 1.30 -20.55 -31.22
N GLU A 216 2.52 -20.90 -30.80
CA GLU A 216 2.80 -21.35 -29.42
C GLU A 216 2.78 -20.19 -28.42
N VAL A 217 3.14 -18.98 -28.87
CA VAL A 217 2.93 -17.73 -28.11
C VAL A 217 1.44 -17.51 -27.88
N MET A 218 0.63 -17.62 -28.93
CA MET A 218 -0.82 -17.42 -28.88
C MET A 218 -1.52 -18.45 -27.98
N LYS A 219 -1.13 -19.72 -28.03
CA LYS A 219 -1.65 -20.74 -27.11
C LYS A 219 -1.36 -20.41 -25.64
N ARG A 220 -0.17 -19.88 -25.34
CA ARG A 220 0.18 -19.45 -23.98
C ARG A 220 -0.65 -18.25 -23.53
N ILE A 221 -0.88 -17.27 -24.41
CA ILE A 221 -1.77 -16.14 -24.13
C ILE A 221 -3.20 -16.63 -23.88
N GLN A 222 -3.72 -17.53 -24.72
CA GLN A 222 -5.06 -18.09 -24.55
C GLN A 222 -5.24 -18.79 -23.20
N SER A 223 -4.27 -19.62 -22.82
CA SER A 223 -4.26 -20.33 -21.55
C SER A 223 -4.16 -19.38 -20.35
N LEU A 224 -3.34 -18.32 -20.46
CA LEU A 224 -3.19 -17.31 -19.41
C LEU A 224 -4.48 -16.51 -19.18
N LEU A 225 -5.18 -16.13 -20.26
CA LEU A 225 -6.39 -15.31 -20.19
C LEU A 225 -7.67 -16.13 -19.93
N ASP A 226 -7.58 -17.47 -19.96
CA ASP A 226 -8.70 -18.39 -19.82
C ASP A 226 -9.89 -18.07 -20.76
N ILE A 227 -9.58 -17.80 -22.03
CA ILE A 227 -10.56 -17.40 -23.05
C ILE A 227 -10.95 -18.61 -23.92
N GLN A 228 -12.25 -18.77 -24.17
CA GLN A 228 -12.77 -19.78 -25.09
C GLN A 228 -12.22 -19.59 -26.52
N GLU A 229 -11.88 -20.70 -27.18
CA GLU A 229 -11.27 -20.69 -28.52
C GLU A 229 -12.08 -19.88 -29.56
N LYS A 230 -13.40 -19.98 -29.53
CA LYS A 230 -14.30 -19.22 -30.44
C LYS A 230 -14.15 -17.71 -30.31
N GLU A 231 -13.88 -17.24 -29.10
CA GLU A 231 -13.64 -15.84 -28.82
C GLU A 231 -12.21 -15.45 -29.15
N PHE A 232 -11.25 -16.30 -28.79
CA PHE A 232 -9.84 -16.06 -29.01
C PHE A 232 -9.51 -15.91 -30.51
N LYS A 233 -10.24 -16.59 -31.41
CA LYS A 233 -10.14 -16.40 -32.88
C LYS A 233 -10.42 -14.98 -33.38
N LYS A 234 -11.01 -14.11 -32.54
CA LYS A 234 -11.24 -12.69 -32.87
C LYS A 234 -10.05 -11.80 -32.50
N PHE A 235 -9.09 -12.32 -31.75
CA PHE A 235 -7.90 -11.59 -31.36
C PHE A 235 -6.97 -11.50 -32.56
N LYS A 236 -6.26 -10.38 -32.64
CA LYS A 236 -5.16 -10.21 -33.59
C LYS A 236 -3.96 -9.65 -32.88
N SER A 237 -2.80 -10.25 -33.11
CA SER A 237 -1.56 -9.78 -32.52
C SER A 237 -0.90 -8.70 -33.38
N ALA A 238 -0.44 -7.64 -32.73
CA ALA A 238 0.29 -6.57 -33.39
C ALA A 238 1.50 -6.15 -32.56
N VAL A 239 2.55 -5.70 -33.26
CA VAL A 239 3.77 -5.14 -32.70
C VAL A 239 3.86 -3.68 -33.15
N GLY A 240 4.21 -2.76 -32.26
CA GLY A 240 4.14 -1.34 -32.56
C GLY A 240 5.13 -0.44 -31.82
N VAL A 241 5.50 0.65 -32.49
CA VAL A 241 6.36 1.72 -31.98
C VAL A 241 5.65 3.06 -32.19
N MET A 242 5.66 3.91 -31.16
CA MET A 242 5.30 5.34 -31.28
C MET A 242 4.00 5.63 -32.07
N GLY A 243 2.91 4.91 -31.74
CA GLY A 243 1.58 5.15 -32.33
C GLY A 243 1.31 4.42 -33.65
N GLN A 244 2.29 3.71 -34.21
CA GLN A 244 2.09 2.79 -35.34
C GLN A 244 2.10 1.34 -34.86
N HIS A 245 1.35 0.48 -35.55
CA HIS A 245 1.32 -0.96 -35.28
C HIS A 245 1.29 -1.75 -36.59
N GLN A 246 1.92 -2.93 -36.57
CA GLN A 246 1.91 -3.91 -37.66
C GLN A 246 1.34 -5.21 -37.12
N TYR A 247 0.37 -5.77 -37.85
CA TYR A 247 -0.21 -7.07 -37.50
C TYR A 247 0.77 -8.19 -37.86
N ILE A 248 0.92 -9.15 -36.93
CA ILE A 248 1.73 -10.35 -37.15
C ILE A 248 0.89 -11.37 -37.90
N ASN A 249 1.49 -12.05 -38.89
CA ASN A 249 0.90 -13.26 -39.47
C ASN A 249 1.15 -14.44 -38.54
N GLU A 250 0.15 -14.83 -37.77
CA GLU A 250 0.27 -15.81 -36.67
C GLU A 250 0.68 -17.21 -37.14
N ASP A 251 0.40 -17.57 -38.40
CA ASP A 251 0.69 -18.90 -38.97
C ASP A 251 2.12 -19.06 -39.50
N GLU A 252 2.76 -17.97 -39.90
CA GLU A 252 4.07 -17.99 -40.58
C GLU A 252 5.17 -17.33 -39.76
N TYR A 253 4.82 -16.51 -38.76
CA TYR A 253 5.82 -15.75 -38.01
C TYR A 253 6.57 -16.62 -37.01
N GLU A 254 7.90 -16.57 -37.12
CA GLU A 254 8.84 -17.06 -36.10
C GLU A 254 9.37 -15.87 -35.32
N VAL A 255 9.38 -16.00 -33.99
CA VAL A 255 9.76 -14.91 -33.09
C VAL A 255 11.25 -14.56 -33.28
N ASN A 256 11.51 -13.33 -33.70
CA ASN A 256 12.84 -12.73 -33.64
C ASN A 256 12.89 -11.71 -32.50
N LEU A 257 13.63 -12.02 -31.43
CA LEU A 257 13.71 -11.17 -30.23
C LEU A 257 14.08 -9.70 -30.53
N LYS A 258 14.86 -9.43 -31.59
CA LYS A 258 15.22 -8.06 -31.99
C LYS A 258 14.01 -7.19 -32.37
N ASP A 259 12.95 -7.82 -32.87
CA ASP A 259 11.71 -7.13 -33.21
C ASP A 259 11.02 -6.57 -31.95
N PHE A 260 11.38 -7.10 -30.77
CA PHE A 260 10.81 -6.78 -29.46
C PHE A 260 11.75 -5.97 -28.56
N GLU A 261 13.06 -5.89 -28.87
CA GLU A 261 14.07 -5.19 -28.05
C GLU A 261 13.84 -3.68 -27.94
N SER A 262 13.33 -3.05 -29.00
CA SER A 262 13.14 -1.59 -29.09
C SER A 262 11.71 -1.13 -28.82
N GLN A 263 10.80 -2.07 -28.52
CA GLN A 263 9.36 -1.83 -28.62
C GLN A 263 8.64 -2.06 -27.29
N PRO A 264 8.12 -1.01 -26.62
CA PRO A 264 7.38 -1.17 -25.37
C PRO A 264 5.95 -1.70 -25.56
N ILE A 265 5.55 -2.15 -26.75
CA ILE A 265 4.12 -2.29 -27.09
C ILE A 265 3.85 -3.52 -27.98
N ASN A 266 3.65 -4.68 -27.35
CA ASN A 266 2.99 -5.83 -27.98
C ASN A 266 1.52 -5.77 -27.64
N MET A 267 0.68 -5.68 -28.66
CA MET A 267 -0.74 -5.39 -28.44
C MET A 267 -1.65 -6.46 -28.98
N LEU A 268 -2.50 -6.97 -28.10
CA LEU A 268 -3.60 -7.86 -28.45
C LEU A 268 -4.80 -7.00 -28.86
N SER A 269 -5.13 -7.00 -30.15
CA SER A 269 -6.27 -6.28 -30.71
C SER A 269 -7.54 -7.10 -30.53
N HIS A 270 -8.50 -6.58 -29.76
CA HIS A 270 -9.85 -7.17 -29.67
C HIS A 270 -10.89 -6.14 -29.18
N PHE A 271 -12.15 -6.56 -29.11
CA PHE A 271 -13.21 -5.73 -28.53
C PHE A 271 -13.14 -5.76 -27.00
N ASN A 272 -13.31 -4.59 -26.38
CA ASN A 272 -13.47 -4.51 -24.93
C ASN A 272 -14.84 -5.07 -24.53
N LYS A 273 -14.84 -6.13 -23.73
CA LYS A 273 -16.06 -6.76 -23.19
C LYS A 273 -16.36 -6.38 -21.75
N ALA A 274 -15.48 -5.62 -21.09
CA ALA A 274 -15.76 -5.12 -19.76
C ALA A 274 -17.04 -4.26 -19.84
N PRO A 275 -17.97 -4.39 -18.87
CA PRO A 275 -19.03 -3.41 -18.73
C PRO A 275 -18.36 -2.04 -18.69
N LYS A 276 -18.91 -1.07 -19.44
CA LYS A 276 -18.44 0.32 -19.36
C LYS A 276 -18.54 0.72 -17.89
N SER A 277 -17.44 0.64 -17.16
CA SER A 277 -17.37 1.11 -15.78
C SER A 277 -17.93 2.53 -15.79
N HIS A 278 -18.82 2.84 -14.84
CA HIS A 278 -19.19 4.22 -14.59
C HIS A 278 -17.89 4.95 -14.33
N ARG A 279 -17.37 5.62 -15.37
CA ARG A 279 -16.21 6.48 -15.27
C ARG A 279 -16.47 7.33 -14.04
N TYR A 280 -15.50 7.38 -13.13
CA TYR A 280 -15.31 8.58 -12.33
C TYR A 280 -15.33 9.71 -13.35
N THR A 281 -16.47 10.38 -13.43
CA THR A 281 -16.55 11.67 -14.06
C THR A 281 -15.73 12.51 -13.10
N ASP A 282 -14.51 12.84 -13.51
CA ASP A 282 -13.97 14.14 -13.15
C ASP A 282 -15.03 15.14 -13.60
N LEU A 283 -15.98 15.41 -12.70
CA LEU A 283 -16.88 16.52 -12.76
C LEU A 283 -16.01 17.76 -12.59
N GLY A 284 -15.30 18.13 -13.66
CA GLY A 284 -15.08 19.52 -13.98
C GLY A 284 -16.45 20.16 -14.03
N LYS A 285 -16.94 20.66 -12.89
CA LYS A 285 -18.18 21.41 -12.81
C LYS A 285 -17.98 22.67 -13.63
N ALA A 286 -18.62 22.75 -14.79
CA ALA A 286 -18.69 23.98 -15.56
C ALA A 286 -19.41 25.03 -14.70
N ILE A 287 -18.67 26.07 -14.29
CA ILE A 287 -19.25 27.27 -13.67
C ILE A 287 -19.66 28.19 -14.80
N LYS A 288 -20.96 28.51 -14.88
CA LYS A 288 -21.50 29.51 -15.80
C LYS A 288 -21.84 30.75 -14.99
N ILE A 289 -21.18 31.87 -15.29
CA ILE A 289 -21.55 33.17 -14.72
C ILE A 289 -22.73 33.70 -15.52
N HIS A 290 -23.84 33.97 -14.83
CA HIS A 290 -24.96 34.72 -15.38
C HIS A 290 -24.75 36.20 -15.03
N ASN A 291 -24.76 37.07 -16.05
CA ASN A 291 -24.93 38.51 -15.86
C ASN A 291 -26.36 38.80 -15.39
#